data_AF-A0A1F9XCC7-F1
#
_entry.id   AF-A0A1F9XCC7-F1
#
_cell.length_a   1.000
_cell.length_b   1.000
_cell.length_c   1.000
_cell.angle_alpha   90.00
_cell.angle_beta   90.00
_cell.angle_gamma   90.00
#
_symmetry.space_group_name_H-M   'P 1'
#
loop_
_entity.id
_entity.type
_entity.pdbx_description
1 polymer ?
#
loop_
_entity_poly.entity_id
_entity_poly.type
_entity_poly.pdbx_seq_one_letter_code
_entity_poly.pdbx_strand_id
1 'polypeptide(L)'
;MTKTQKFEDAMKRLEDIVSRMESGQGDLDSSLELFEEGVKLVRFCSSKLDEAKKKIEILVKKGDKMEAEPFALAQEQAPAKEEDLFK
;
A
#
# COMPACT_ATOMS: atom_id res chain seq x y z
N MET A 1 24.79 -6.10 15.72
CA MET A 1 23.94 -5.35 14.76
C MET A 1 22.81 -6.27 14.32
N THR A 2 21.57 -5.95 14.67
CA THR A 2 20.39 -6.74 14.30
C THR A 2 20.17 -6.61 12.80
N LYS A 3 20.39 -7.70 12.06
CA LYS A 3 20.34 -7.71 10.59
C LYS A 3 18.87 -7.67 10.18
N THR A 4 18.29 -6.47 10.07
CA THR A 4 16.98 -6.28 9.44
C THR A 4 17.07 -6.80 8.01
N GLN A 5 16.32 -7.86 7.71
CA GLN A 5 16.31 -8.47 6.38
C GLN A 5 15.83 -7.43 5.36
N LYS A 6 16.59 -7.23 4.28
CA LYS A 6 16.23 -6.30 3.18
C LYS A 6 15.34 -7.04 2.17
N PHE A 7 14.51 -6.28 1.44
CA PHE A 7 13.65 -6.81 0.38
C PHE A 7 14.48 -7.55 -0.69
N GLU A 8 15.56 -6.93 -1.16
CA GLU A 8 16.46 -7.50 -2.18
C GLU A 8 17.12 -8.80 -1.72
N ASP A 9 17.54 -8.86 -0.45
CA ASP A 9 18.14 -10.06 0.13
C ASP A 9 17.10 -11.20 0.25
N ALA A 10 15.86 -10.86 0.61
CA ALA A 10 14.77 -11.83 0.71
C ALA A 10 14.34 -12.37 -0.67
N MET A 11 14.28 -11.49 -1.68
CA MET A 11 13.99 -11.88 -3.06
C MET A 11 15.07 -12.80 -3.63
N LYS A 12 16.34 -12.44 -3.46
CA LYS A 12 17.45 -13.30 -3.90
C LYS A 12 17.41 -14.68 -3.24
N ARG A 13 17.11 -14.72 -1.93
CA ARG A 13 16.99 -16.00 -1.22
C ARG A 13 15.81 -16.83 -1.73
N LEU A 14 14.69 -16.19 -2.06
CA LEU A 14 13.53 -16.87 -2.62
C LEU A 14 13.85 -17.48 -3.99
N GLU A 15 14.58 -16.77 -4.85
CA GLU A 15 15.07 -17.28 -6.13
C GLU A 15 15.99 -18.51 -5.95
N ASP A 16 16.92 -18.43 -5.00
CA ASP A 16 17.80 -19.57 -4.67
C ASP A 16 17.01 -20.79 -4.19
N ILE A 17 15.96 -20.59 -3.39
CA ILE A 17 15.08 -21.66 -2.90
C ILE A 17 14.33 -22.30 -4.07
N VAL A 18 13.72 -21.50 -4.94
CA VAL A 18 13.00 -22.00 -6.12
C VAL A 18 13.93 -22.81 -7.01
N SER A 19 15.12 -22.29 -7.30
CA SER A 19 16.12 -23.00 -8.12
C SER A 19 16.52 -24.35 -7.51
N ARG A 20 16.69 -24.43 -6.18
CA ARG A 20 16.97 -25.69 -5.48
C ARG A 20 15.81 -26.66 -5.56
N MET A 21 14.57 -26.20 -5.34
CA MET A 21 13.38 -27.04 -5.44
C MET A 21 13.17 -27.57 -6.86
N GLU A 22 13.40 -26.76 -7.89
CA GLU A 22 13.31 -27.16 -9.30
C GLU A 22 14.39 -28.17 -9.71
N SER A 23 15.57 -28.09 -9.10
CA SER A 23 16.64 -29.06 -9.34
C SER A 23 16.28 -30.49 -8.90
N GLY A 24 15.27 -30.64 -8.02
CA GLY A 24 14.88 -31.92 -7.45
C GLY A 24 15.96 -32.56 -6.58
N GLN A 25 17.02 -31.80 -6.22
CA GLN A 25 18.10 -32.29 -5.37
C GLN A 25 17.77 -32.02 -3.90
N GLY A 26 17.62 -33.10 -3.13
CA GLY A 26 17.35 -33.05 -1.70
C GLY A 26 16.47 -34.22 -1.26
N ASP A 27 16.46 -34.49 0.04
CA ASP A 27 15.46 -35.36 0.62
C ASP A 27 14.14 -34.60 0.89
N LEU A 28 13.12 -35.34 1.31
CA LEU A 28 11.80 -34.79 1.61
C LEU A 28 11.86 -33.74 2.71
N ASP A 29 12.66 -33.98 3.75
CA ASP A 29 12.78 -33.07 4.89
C ASP A 29 13.41 -31.74 4.47
N SER A 30 14.49 -31.77 3.70
CA SER A 30 15.12 -30.58 3.11
C SER A 30 14.14 -29.81 2.21
N SER A 31 13.30 -30.52 1.46
CA SER A 31 12.30 -29.91 0.59
C SER A 31 11.21 -29.19 1.39
N LEU A 32 10.80 -29.76 2.53
CA LEU A 32 9.84 -29.14 3.45
C LEU A 32 10.43 -27.90 4.13
N GLU A 33 11.69 -27.95 4.56
CA GLU A 33 12.38 -26.79 5.14
C GLU A 33 12.48 -25.62 4.15
N LEU A 34 12.89 -25.91 2.90
CA LEU A 34 12.97 -24.93 1.83
C LEU A 34 11.60 -24.31 1.53
N PHE A 35 10.55 -25.13 1.51
CA PHE A 35 9.19 -24.65 1.30
C PHE A 35 8.72 -23.72 2.42
N GLU A 36 8.93 -24.11 3.69
CA GLU A 36 8.59 -23.26 4.83
C GLU A 36 9.32 -21.92 4.81
N GLU A 37 10.61 -21.94 4.47
CA GLU A 37 11.41 -20.73 4.32
C GLU A 37 10.86 -19.85 3.18
N GLY A 38 10.56 -20.46 2.02
CA GLY A 38 9.96 -19.76 0.88
C GLY A 38 8.65 -19.08 1.23
N VAL A 39 7.76 -19.75 1.97
CA VAL A 39 6.49 -19.16 2.44
C VAL A 39 6.73 -17.95 3.34
N LYS A 40 7.71 -18.01 4.25
CA LYS A 40 8.06 -16.88 5.13
C LYS A 40 8.58 -15.69 4.32
N LEU A 41 9.45 -15.94 3.33
CA LEU A 41 10.01 -14.91 2.47
C LEU A 41 8.94 -14.25 1.58
N VAL A 42 8.03 -15.02 0.99
CA VAL A 42 6.90 -14.49 0.22
C VAL A 42 6.05 -13.55 1.07
N ARG A 43 5.69 -13.96 2.29
CA ARG A 43 4.92 -13.10 3.21
C ARG A 43 5.65 -11.81 3.55
N PHE A 44 6.95 -11.90 3.81
CA PHE A 44 7.79 -10.72 4.07
C PHE A 44 7.81 -9.76 2.87
N CYS A 45 8.06 -10.28 1.67
CA CYS A 45 8.09 -9.50 0.43
C CYS A 45 6.75 -8.81 0.17
N SER A 46 5.63 -9.54 0.26
CA SER A 46 4.29 -8.98 0.09
C SER A 46 4.01 -7.85 1.08
N SER A 47 4.35 -8.03 2.36
CA SER A 47 4.19 -6.98 3.38
C SER A 47 5.00 -5.72 3.05
N LYS A 48 6.22 -5.87 2.50
CA LYS A 48 7.05 -4.73 2.11
C LYS A 48 6.49 -3.98 0.90
N LEU A 49 5.95 -4.70 -0.06
CA LEU A 49 5.27 -4.10 -1.21
C LEU A 49 4.00 -3.36 -0.79
N ASP A 50 3.21 -3.92 0.14
CA ASP A 50 2.02 -3.25 0.68
C ASP A 50 2.37 -1.96 1.43
N GLU A 51 3.43 -1.98 2.25
CA GLU A 51 3.95 -0.78 2.91
C GLU A 51 4.36 0.29 1.89
N ALA A 52 5.06 -0.10 0.83
CA ALA A 52 5.48 0.81 -0.23
C ALA A 52 4.28 1.41 -0.99
N LYS A 53 3.30 0.57 -1.35
CA LYS A 53 2.06 1.00 -2.01
C LYS A 53 1.31 2.03 -1.19
N LYS A 54 1.11 1.78 0.11
CA LYS A 54 0.44 2.74 1.02
C LYS A 54 1.16 4.08 1.08
N LYS A 55 2.49 4.07 1.10
CA LYS A 55 3.29 5.32 1.08
C LYS A 55 3.07 6.10 -0.21
N ILE A 56 3.07 5.41 -1.36
CA ILE A 56 2.79 6.03 -2.66
C ILE A 56 1.38 6.64 -2.68
N GLU A 57 0.37 5.89 -2.24
CA GLU A 57 -1.02 6.39 -2.18
C GLU A 57 -1.15 7.66 -1.33
N ILE A 58 -0.46 7.73 -0.18
CA ILE A 58 -0.44 8.93 0.67
C ILE A 58 0.23 10.10 -0.05
N LEU A 59 1.36 9.87 -0.73
CA LEU A 59 2.08 10.92 -1.45
C LEU A 59 1.26 11.46 -2.63
N VAL A 60 0.60 10.59 -3.39
CA VAL A 60 -0.28 10.98 -4.50
C VAL A 60 -1.48 11.77 -3.98
N LYS A 61 -2.17 11.30 -2.93
CA LYS A 61 -3.31 12.03 -2.32
C LYS A 61 -2.92 13.38 -1.72
N LYS A 62 -1.66 13.56 -1.30
CA LYS A 62 -1.14 14.85 -0.85
C LYS A 62 -0.81 15.78 -2.02
N GLY A 63 -0.39 15.24 -3.16
CA GLY A 63 -0.18 16.01 -4.40
C GLY A 63 -1.48 16.53 -5.01
N ASP A 64 -2.59 15.80 -4.82
CA ASP A 64 -3.92 16.11 -5.37
C ASP A 64 -4.83 16.92 -4.41
N LYS A 65 -4.34 17.30 -3.22
CA LYS A 65 -5.08 18.12 -2.24
C LYS A 65 -4.61 19.57 -2.23
N MET A 66 -4.89 20.28 -3.30
CA MET A 66 -5.24 21.71 -3.28
C MET A 66 -6.44 21.84 -4.24
N GLU A 67 -7.66 21.99 -3.76
CA GLU A 67 -8.40 23.25 -3.54
C GLU A 67 -9.83 22.86 -3.08
N ALA A 68 -10.69 23.66 -2.46
CA ALA A 68 -10.62 24.94 -1.75
C ALA A 68 -11.87 24.94 -0.84
N GLU A 69 -11.75 25.39 0.41
CA GLU A 69 -12.93 25.62 1.25
C GLU A 69 -13.63 26.90 0.77
N PRO A 70 -14.96 26.93 0.60
CA PRO A 70 -15.68 28.15 0.28
C PRO A 70 -15.47 29.14 1.43
N PHE A 71 -14.79 30.25 1.14
CA PHE A 71 -14.69 31.35 2.09
C PHE A 71 -16.07 32.02 2.18
N ALA A 72 -16.80 31.76 3.26
CA ALA A 72 -18.08 32.39 3.53
C ALA A 72 -17.87 33.89 3.80
N LEU A 73 -18.04 34.72 2.76
CA LEU A 73 -18.20 36.16 2.93
C LEU A 73 -19.62 36.43 3.45
N ALA A 74 -19.64 36.86 4.71
CA ALA A 74 -20.65 37.63 5.44
C ALA A 74 -22.10 37.67 4.91
N GLN A 75 -23.02 37.36 5.83
CA GLN A 75 -24.41 37.80 5.76
C GLN A 75 -24.51 39.30 5.47
N GLU A 76 -25.18 39.67 4.39
CA GLU A 76 -25.76 41.01 4.22
C GLU A 76 -27.19 40.88 3.67
N GLN A 77 -28.11 40.83 4.63
CA GLN A 77 -29.43 41.48 4.66
C GLN A 77 -30.29 41.56 3.37
N ALA A 78 -31.46 40.90 3.44
CA ALA A 78 -32.66 41.23 2.68
C ALA A 78 -33.09 42.70 2.90
N PRO A 79 -33.80 43.35 1.95
CA PRO A 79 -35.27 43.26 1.88
C PRO A 79 -35.77 43.34 0.40
N ALA A 80 -37.03 43.28 -0.02
CA ALA A 80 -38.36 43.11 0.54
C ALA A 80 -39.32 42.76 -0.64
N LYS A 81 -40.36 41.99 -0.34
CA LYS A 81 -41.73 42.01 -0.90
C LYS A 81 -41.94 41.93 -2.43
N GLU A 82 -42.66 40.89 -2.84
CA GLU A 82 -43.93 41.08 -3.56
C GLU A 82 -44.84 39.88 -3.25
N GLU A 83 -45.71 40.07 -2.26
CA GLU A 83 -47.00 39.39 -2.21
C GLU A 83 -47.81 39.82 -3.45
N ASP A 84 -48.67 38.93 -3.96
CA ASP A 84 -49.59 39.11 -5.10
C ASP A 84 -49.06 38.90 -6.53
N LEU A 85 -48.97 37.63 -6.95
CA LEU A 85 -49.36 37.28 -8.32
C LEU A 85 -50.04 35.91 -8.41
N PHE A 86 -51.26 35.88 -7.85
CA PHE A 86 -52.37 34.98 -8.19
C PHE A 86 -52.33 33.51 -7.70
N LYS A 87 -53.08 33.29 -6.61
CA LYS A 87 -54.06 32.20 -6.35
C LYS A 87 -53.69 30.76 -6.69
#